data_AF-A0A354CI04-F1
#
_entry.id   AF-A0A354CI04-F1
#
_cell.length_a   1.000
_cell.length_b   1.000
_cell.length_c   1.000
_cell.angle_alpha   90.00
_cell.angle_beta   90.00
_cell.angle_gamma   90.00
#
_symmetry.space_group_name_H-M   'P 1'
#
loop_
_entity.id
_entity.type
_entity.pdbx_description
1 polymer ?
#
loop_
_entity_poly.entity_id
_entity_poly.type
_entity_poly.pdbx_seq_one_letter_code
_entity_poly.pdbx_strand_id
1 'polypeptide(L)'
;MKKVYMSFSSDFLHYGHIELMKKAAAMGELIIGVLSDDVIACYKKPPLVSFENRCKLFEDFGFVTRVIKKDELSYRKILEEYHPDIIVHGDDWKTGPKASVRTELIELLKEYGGELVEFPYNVENSVNLVEDVFTGRLSMPEIRRGMLKRLMRLKPYIRVMEAHDGITGLIVENAAYESEHGRVEYDAMWESSLCDSTSRGKPDIELIDWSDRIARINEIMEVTTKPIIVDGDTGGQTEHFIYVVQTLERIGVSAVIIEDKTGTKRNSLFGTDVKQTQDEPEHFADKIRAAKKVLRTGDFMIIARIESLILKKGVDDAVERARCYVRGGADGIMIHSKEKTPDEVYEFCERFRKEFPDVPIVVVPTTYNNIPERELAEHGINVIIHANHLIRSAFPAMEKTAVEILKNGCSQCVDDACMPIKKVISFIPVKGE
;
A
#
# COMPACT_ATOMS: atom_id res chain seq x y z
N MET A 1 -26.91 27.48 24.07
CA MET A 1 -27.46 26.26 23.42
C MET A 1 -26.47 25.14 23.70
N LYS A 2 -26.89 23.86 23.85
CA LYS A 2 -25.91 22.77 24.05
C LYS A 2 -25.02 22.66 22.82
N LYS A 3 -23.72 22.39 22.98
CA LYS A 3 -22.79 22.08 21.88
C LYS A 3 -22.87 20.59 21.56
N VAL A 4 -23.14 20.27 20.30
CA VAL A 4 -23.25 18.89 19.82
C VAL A 4 -22.14 18.64 18.81
N TYR A 5 -21.40 17.56 18.97
CA TYR A 5 -20.31 17.20 18.07
C TYR A 5 -20.59 15.87 17.37
N MET A 6 -20.30 15.82 16.07
CA MET A 6 -20.39 14.60 15.28
C MET A 6 -19.20 14.51 14.32
N SER A 7 -18.61 13.31 14.22
CA SER A 7 -17.39 13.07 13.43
C SER A 7 -17.69 12.30 12.15
N PHE A 8 -17.10 12.70 11.03
CA PHE A 8 -17.29 12.08 9.72
C PHE A 8 -15.97 11.72 9.04
N SER A 9 -15.97 10.55 8.40
CA SER A 9 -14.86 10.02 7.59
C SER A 9 -15.30 9.61 6.18
N SER A 10 -16.52 9.99 5.79
CA SER A 10 -17.19 9.50 4.59
C SER A 10 -16.92 10.44 3.42
N ASP A 11 -16.68 9.88 2.23
CA ASP A 11 -16.56 10.65 0.98
C ASP A 11 -17.90 11.20 0.50
N PHE A 12 -18.97 10.45 0.78
CA PHE A 12 -20.31 10.73 0.29
C PHE A 12 -21.32 10.69 1.42
N LEU A 13 -22.30 11.56 1.34
CA LEU A 13 -23.42 11.62 2.26
C LEU A 13 -24.64 10.97 1.62
N HIS A 14 -25.13 9.89 2.22
CA HIS A 14 -26.43 9.33 1.88
C HIS A 14 -27.49 9.84 2.87
N TYR A 15 -28.76 9.52 2.60
CA TYR A 15 -29.89 9.98 3.40
C TYR A 15 -29.74 9.67 4.91
N GLY A 16 -29.26 8.47 5.26
CA GLY A 16 -28.95 8.10 6.64
C GLY A 16 -27.98 9.04 7.37
N HIS A 17 -26.90 9.50 6.72
CA HIS A 17 -26.00 10.51 7.30
C HIS A 17 -26.74 11.83 7.56
N ILE A 18 -27.58 12.26 6.62
CA ILE A 18 -28.35 13.51 6.73
C ILE A 18 -29.37 13.42 7.87
N GLU A 19 -30.07 12.30 8.03
CA GLU A 19 -30.99 12.10 9.16
C GLU A 19 -30.27 12.12 10.51
N LEU A 20 -29.10 11.50 10.59
CA LEU A 20 -28.29 11.49 11.80
C LEU A 20 -27.81 12.90 12.17
N MET A 21 -27.37 13.69 11.19
CA MET A 21 -27.03 15.10 11.42
C MET A 21 -28.25 15.93 11.84
N LYS A 22 -29.43 15.71 11.25
CA LYS A 22 -30.66 16.40 11.68
C LYS A 22 -31.03 16.07 13.12
N LYS A 23 -30.89 14.81 13.55
CA LYS A 23 -31.09 14.40 14.95
C LYS A 23 -30.09 15.08 15.88
N ALA A 24 -28.83 15.17 15.48
CA ALA A 24 -27.79 15.86 16.24
C ALA A 24 -28.07 17.39 16.34
N ALA A 25 -28.45 18.04 15.24
CA ALA A 25 -28.80 19.46 15.22
C ALA A 25 -30.05 19.79 16.04
N ALA A 26 -30.98 18.84 16.21
CA ALA A 26 -32.13 19.03 17.10
C ALA A 26 -31.75 19.06 18.60
N MET A 27 -30.55 18.58 18.96
CA MET A 27 -30.06 18.55 20.34
C MET A 27 -29.28 19.81 20.74
N GLY A 28 -28.87 20.64 19.77
CA GLY A 28 -28.07 21.83 20.02
C GLY A 28 -27.30 22.34 18.79
N GLU A 29 -26.27 23.14 19.03
CA GLU A 29 -25.40 23.68 17.97
C GLU A 29 -24.49 22.57 17.44
N LEU A 30 -24.71 22.17 16.20
CA LEU A 30 -24.00 21.06 15.57
C LEU A 30 -22.65 21.50 15.02
N ILE A 31 -21.59 20.93 15.59
CA ILE A 31 -20.21 21.00 15.13
C ILE A 31 -19.87 19.69 14.44
N ILE A 32 -19.42 19.77 13.19
CA ILE A 32 -19.00 18.61 12.40
C ILE A 32 -17.47 18.55 12.37
N GLY A 33 -16.92 17.45 12.84
CA GLY A 33 -15.50 17.13 12.65
C GLY A 33 -15.29 16.28 11.40
N VAL A 34 -14.51 16.79 10.46
CA VAL A 34 -14.15 16.06 9.24
C VAL A 34 -12.75 15.50 9.41
N LEU A 35 -12.60 14.18 9.32
CA LEU A 35 -11.29 13.53 9.38
C LEU A 35 -10.45 13.94 8.16
N SER A 36 -9.18 14.25 8.38
CA SER A 36 -8.22 14.49 7.30
C SER A 36 -7.93 13.23 6.47
N ASP A 37 -7.42 13.41 5.26
CA ASP A 37 -7.11 12.30 4.35
C ASP A 37 -6.07 11.33 4.93
N ASP A 38 -5.07 11.86 5.62
CA ASP A 38 -3.99 11.11 6.27
C ASP A 38 -4.53 10.22 7.41
N VAL A 39 -5.38 10.75 8.28
CA VAL A 39 -6.02 9.98 9.34
C VAL A 39 -6.89 8.85 8.77
N ILE A 40 -7.62 9.13 7.68
CA ILE A 40 -8.45 8.10 7.02
C ILE A 40 -7.57 6.98 6.45
N ALA A 41 -6.47 7.33 5.76
CA ALA A 41 -5.55 6.38 5.14
C ALA A 41 -4.83 5.45 6.13
N CYS A 42 -4.84 5.78 7.43
CA CYS A 42 -4.26 4.94 8.48
C CYS A 42 -5.09 3.69 8.81
N TYR A 43 -6.42 3.70 8.64
CA TYR A 43 -7.28 2.59 9.05
C TYR A 43 -8.25 2.08 7.98
N LYS A 44 -8.42 2.81 6.87
CA LYS A 44 -9.17 2.36 5.69
C LYS A 44 -8.59 2.95 4.41
N LYS A 45 -9.13 2.54 3.26
CA LYS A 45 -8.71 3.04 1.94
C LYS A 45 -8.81 4.58 1.88
N PRO A 46 -7.85 5.27 1.24
CA PRO A 46 -7.89 6.73 1.14
C PRO A 46 -9.19 7.24 0.52
N PRO A 47 -9.72 8.38 1.01
CA PRO A 47 -10.99 8.94 0.56
C PRO A 47 -10.93 9.31 -0.93
N LEU A 48 -11.92 9.08 -1.78
CA LEU A 48 -11.87 9.55 -3.17
C LEU A 48 -11.99 11.07 -3.31
N VAL A 49 -12.64 11.74 -2.34
CA VAL A 49 -12.88 13.18 -2.34
C VAL A 49 -11.89 13.86 -1.39
N SER A 50 -11.26 14.95 -1.83
CA SER A 50 -10.29 15.67 -0.99
C SER A 50 -10.94 16.20 0.28
N PHE A 51 -10.15 16.28 1.35
CA PHE A 51 -10.53 16.88 2.63
C PHE A 51 -11.28 18.21 2.47
N GLU A 52 -10.78 19.14 1.65
CA GLU A 52 -11.38 20.47 1.47
C GLU A 52 -12.78 20.38 0.85
N ASN A 53 -12.96 19.50 -0.13
CA ASN A 53 -14.26 19.30 -0.77
C ASN A 53 -15.24 18.58 0.16
N ARG A 54 -14.75 17.66 1.00
CA ARG A 54 -15.57 17.05 2.06
C ARG A 54 -16.01 18.09 3.09
N CYS A 55 -15.14 19.02 3.51
CA CYS A 55 -15.52 20.12 4.40
C CYS A 55 -16.64 21.00 3.81
N LYS A 56 -16.47 21.46 2.57
CA LYS A 56 -17.49 22.29 1.89
C LYS A 56 -18.86 21.62 1.84
N LEU A 57 -18.89 20.31 1.59
CA LEU A 57 -20.14 19.54 1.59
C LEU A 57 -20.90 19.66 2.91
N PHE A 58 -20.19 19.66 4.04
CA PHE A 58 -20.82 19.82 5.36
C PHE A 58 -21.21 21.27 5.66
N GLU A 59 -20.43 22.24 5.18
CA GLU A 59 -20.71 23.68 5.35
C GLU A 59 -22.00 24.11 4.65
N ASP A 60 -22.38 23.45 3.55
CA ASP A 60 -23.60 23.75 2.80
C ASP A 60 -24.90 23.34 3.51
N PHE A 61 -24.83 22.53 4.58
CA PHE A 61 -26.02 22.19 5.37
C PHE A 61 -26.36 23.31 6.35
N GLY A 62 -27.48 24.02 6.12
CA GLY A 62 -27.89 25.16 6.94
C GLY A 62 -28.19 24.86 8.43
N PHE A 63 -28.14 23.60 8.87
CA PHE A 63 -28.24 23.20 10.28
C PHE A 63 -26.88 22.82 10.91
N VAL A 64 -25.78 22.91 10.16
CA VAL A 64 -24.41 22.75 10.65
C VAL A 64 -23.88 24.13 11.02
N THR A 65 -23.51 24.31 12.29
CA THR A 65 -23.04 25.59 12.82
C THR A 65 -21.57 25.82 12.50
N ARG A 66 -20.76 24.75 12.53
CA ARG A 66 -19.31 24.83 12.29
C ARG A 66 -18.78 23.50 11.77
N VAL A 67 -17.85 23.59 10.81
CA VAL A 67 -17.05 22.46 10.35
C VAL A 67 -15.62 22.64 10.85
N ILE A 68 -15.03 21.58 11.41
CA ILE A 68 -13.67 21.58 11.94
C ILE A 68 -12.87 20.40 11.41
N LYS A 69 -11.56 20.62 11.29
CA LYS A 69 -10.60 19.58 10.91
C LYS A 69 -10.35 18.65 12.08
N LYS A 70 -10.34 17.34 11.84
CA LYS A 70 -10.00 16.31 12.82
C LYS A 70 -8.77 15.53 12.33
N ASP A 71 -7.62 15.84 12.93
CA ASP A 71 -6.29 15.34 12.54
C ASP A 71 -5.83 14.12 13.36
N GLU A 72 -6.73 13.49 14.11
CA GLU A 72 -6.45 12.26 14.84
C GLU A 72 -7.71 11.41 14.98
N LEU A 73 -7.58 10.12 15.24
CA LEU A 73 -8.73 9.24 15.53
C LEU A 73 -9.32 9.48 16.93
N SER A 74 -8.47 9.78 17.92
CA SER A 74 -8.88 10.11 19.29
C SER A 74 -9.83 11.31 19.34
N TYR A 75 -10.69 11.37 20.34
CA TYR A 75 -11.56 12.50 20.62
C TYR A 75 -10.95 13.47 21.64
N ARG A 76 -9.77 13.17 22.20
CA ARG A 76 -9.13 13.95 23.27
C ARG A 76 -8.99 15.43 22.92
N LYS A 77 -8.34 15.78 21.81
CA LYS A 77 -8.20 17.20 21.41
C LYS A 77 -9.54 17.90 21.20
N ILE A 78 -10.51 17.18 20.62
CA ILE A 78 -11.85 17.74 20.40
C ILE A 78 -12.54 18.07 21.73
N LEU A 79 -12.44 17.15 22.70
CA LEU A 79 -12.98 17.36 24.04
C LEU A 79 -12.26 18.49 24.78
N GLU A 80 -10.94 18.61 24.64
CA GLU A 80 -10.11 19.65 25.27
C GLU A 80 -10.34 21.05 24.68
N GLU A 81 -10.53 21.17 23.36
CA GLU A 81 -10.62 22.47 22.69
C GLU A 81 -12.05 22.98 22.56
N TYR A 82 -12.99 22.10 22.20
CA TYR A 82 -14.36 22.52 21.83
C TYR A 82 -15.35 22.36 22.97
N HIS A 83 -15.04 21.47 23.92
CA HIS A 83 -15.87 21.19 25.09
C HIS A 83 -17.34 20.93 24.70
N PRO A 84 -17.63 19.91 23.84
CA PRO A 84 -18.99 19.59 23.44
C PRO A 84 -19.78 18.97 24.60
N ASP A 85 -21.05 19.36 24.78
CA ASP A 85 -21.93 18.77 25.79
C ASP A 85 -22.40 17.36 25.40
N ILE A 86 -22.59 17.15 24.09
CA ILE A 86 -23.10 15.91 23.51
C ILE A 86 -22.21 15.50 22.34
N ILE A 87 -21.80 14.23 22.29
CA ILE A 87 -21.21 13.61 21.11
C ILE A 87 -22.25 12.66 20.51
N VAL A 88 -22.48 12.78 19.21
CA VAL A 88 -23.41 11.92 18.46
C VAL A 88 -22.61 11.02 17.52
N HIS A 89 -22.94 9.73 17.50
CA HIS A 89 -22.37 8.76 16.55
C HIS A 89 -23.43 7.72 16.14
N GLY A 90 -23.21 7.04 15.01
CA GLY A 90 -23.90 5.78 14.72
C GLY A 90 -23.43 4.66 15.66
N ASP A 91 -24.17 3.57 15.80
CA ASP A 91 -23.70 2.42 16.60
C ASP A 91 -22.80 1.43 15.82
N ASP A 92 -22.45 1.77 14.58
CA ASP A 92 -21.58 1.02 13.66
C ASP A 92 -20.15 0.82 14.18
N TRP A 93 -19.70 1.70 15.08
CA TRP A 93 -18.38 1.63 15.71
C TRP A 93 -18.32 0.82 17.01
N LYS A 94 -19.42 0.18 17.43
CA LYS A 94 -19.41 -0.74 18.58
C LYS A 94 -18.56 -1.98 18.33
N THR A 95 -18.33 -2.33 17.07
CA THR A 95 -17.50 -3.44 16.62
C THR A 95 -16.49 -2.96 15.57
N GLY A 96 -15.48 -3.78 15.27
CA GLY A 96 -14.47 -3.46 14.27
C GLY A 96 -13.43 -2.40 14.72
N PRO A 97 -12.71 -1.78 13.78
CA PRO A 97 -11.48 -1.02 14.07
C PRO A 97 -11.71 0.28 14.87
N LYS A 98 -12.96 0.76 14.95
CA LYS A 98 -13.33 1.97 15.71
C LYS A 98 -13.78 1.68 17.15
N ALA A 99 -13.87 0.41 17.56
CA ALA A 99 -14.32 0.03 18.89
C ALA A 99 -13.38 0.48 20.01
N SER A 100 -12.07 0.51 19.74
CA SER A 100 -11.07 1.06 20.66
C SER A 100 -11.28 2.56 20.89
N VAL A 101 -11.50 3.32 19.81
CA VAL A 101 -11.79 4.76 19.85
C VAL A 101 -13.08 5.05 20.64
N ARG A 102 -14.11 4.20 20.48
CA ARG A 102 -15.34 4.31 21.28
C ARG A 102 -15.08 4.12 22.76
N THR A 103 -14.26 3.13 23.12
CA THR A 103 -13.90 2.85 24.52
C THR A 103 -13.16 4.03 25.14
N GLU A 104 -12.15 4.54 24.44
CA GLU A 104 -11.41 5.75 24.85
C GLU A 104 -12.36 6.94 25.06
N LEU A 105 -13.30 7.18 24.14
CA LEU A 105 -14.23 8.29 24.28
C LEU A 105 -15.09 8.17 25.53
N ILE A 106 -15.61 6.99 25.84
CA ILE A 106 -16.45 6.77 27.03
C ILE A 106 -15.67 7.05 28.31
N GLU A 107 -14.39 6.71 28.35
CA GLU A 107 -13.51 7.01 29.49
C GLU A 107 -13.28 8.52 29.62
N LEU A 108 -12.97 9.21 28.52
CA LEU A 108 -12.78 10.67 28.50
C LEU A 108 -14.05 11.42 28.91
N LEU A 109 -15.22 10.96 28.46
CA LEU A 109 -16.50 11.59 28.82
C LEU A 109 -16.85 11.44 30.31
N LYS A 110 -16.38 10.38 30.98
CA LYS A 110 -16.56 10.25 32.45
C LYS A 110 -15.78 11.31 33.22
N GLU A 111 -14.59 11.68 32.73
CA GLU A 111 -13.78 12.74 33.34
C GLU A 111 -14.37 14.12 33.06
N TYR A 112 -14.88 14.33 31.85
CA TYR A 112 -15.35 15.60 31.35
C TYR A 112 -16.82 15.93 31.70
N GLY A 113 -17.67 14.92 31.90
CA GLY A 113 -19.10 15.07 32.23
C GLY A 113 -20.04 15.25 31.02
N GLY A 114 -19.59 14.90 29.81
CA GLY A 114 -20.39 14.98 28.59
C GLY A 114 -21.18 13.69 28.29
N GLU A 115 -22.11 13.77 27.32
CA GLU A 115 -23.00 12.66 26.96
C GLU A 115 -22.64 12.07 25.59
N LEU A 116 -22.52 10.74 25.48
CA LEU A 116 -22.46 10.04 24.19
C LEU A 116 -23.87 9.55 23.83
N VAL A 117 -24.40 10.02 22.70
CA VAL A 117 -25.68 9.59 22.15
C VAL A 117 -25.43 8.79 20.87
N GLU A 118 -25.84 7.53 20.89
CA GLU A 118 -25.68 6.60 19.77
C GLU A 118 -27.03 6.32 19.11
N PHE A 119 -27.07 6.37 17.78
CA PHE A 119 -28.26 6.00 17.02
C PHE A 119 -28.01 4.71 16.23
N PRO A 120 -29.03 3.84 16.08
CA PRO A 120 -28.95 2.69 15.19
C PRO A 120 -28.54 3.14 13.80
N TYR A 121 -27.41 2.62 13.31
CA TYR A 121 -26.94 2.89 11.98
C TYR A 121 -27.72 2.01 11.00
N ASN A 122 -28.83 2.56 10.46
CA ASN A 122 -29.63 1.86 9.46
C ASN A 122 -28.84 1.79 8.15
N VAL A 123 -28.16 0.66 7.94
CA VAL A 123 -27.59 0.29 6.64
C VAL A 123 -28.74 -0.23 5.78
N GLU A 124 -29.37 0.64 4.99
CA GLU A 124 -30.14 0.13 3.84
C GLU A 124 -29.17 -0.52 2.85
N ASN A 125 -29.61 -1.59 2.16
CA ASN A 125 -28.83 -2.33 1.15
C ASN A 125 -28.18 -1.42 0.09
N SER A 126 -28.71 -0.22 -0.12
CA SER A 126 -28.17 0.81 -1.02
C SER A 126 -26.78 1.32 -0.61
N VAL A 127 -26.41 1.29 0.68
CA VAL A 127 -25.12 1.81 1.19
C VAL A 127 -23.97 0.85 0.88
N ASN A 128 -24.15 -0.46 1.06
CA ASN A 128 -23.16 -1.48 0.66
C ASN A 128 -22.94 -1.45 -0.85
N LEU A 129 -24.01 -1.32 -1.63
CA LEU A 129 -23.95 -1.15 -3.09
C LEU A 129 -23.09 0.05 -3.51
N VAL A 130 -23.15 1.15 -2.78
CA VAL A 130 -22.35 2.34 -3.05
C VAL A 130 -20.87 2.06 -2.74
N GLU A 131 -20.56 1.52 -1.56
CA GLU A 131 -19.18 1.17 -1.18
C GLU A 131 -18.54 0.09 -2.09
N ASP A 132 -19.32 -0.89 -2.54
CA ASP A 132 -18.88 -1.95 -3.46
C ASP A 132 -18.60 -1.39 -4.87
N VAL A 133 -19.49 -0.54 -5.40
CA VAL A 133 -19.27 0.15 -6.67
C VAL A 133 -18.00 1.02 -6.60
N PHE A 134 -17.73 1.66 -5.46
CA PHE A 134 -16.53 2.48 -5.28
C PHE A 134 -15.27 1.66 -5.08
N THR A 135 -15.33 0.55 -4.34
CA THR A 135 -14.22 -0.40 -4.24
C THR A 135 -13.89 -0.96 -5.63
N GLY A 136 -14.90 -1.24 -6.45
CA GLY A 136 -14.72 -1.56 -7.87
C GLY A 136 -14.01 -0.45 -8.64
N ARG A 137 -14.33 0.83 -8.39
CA ARG A 137 -13.62 1.96 -9.03
C ARG A 137 -12.15 2.04 -8.65
N LEU A 138 -11.76 1.62 -7.45
CA LEU A 138 -10.34 1.58 -7.06
C LEU A 138 -9.51 0.60 -7.92
N SER A 139 -10.16 -0.41 -8.52
CA SER A 139 -9.51 -1.31 -9.48
C SER A 139 -9.29 -0.69 -10.86
N MET A 140 -9.95 0.43 -11.17
CA MET A 140 -9.84 1.07 -12.48
C MET A 140 -8.41 1.58 -12.71
N PRO A 141 -7.83 1.35 -13.90
CA PRO A 141 -6.45 1.71 -14.20
C PRO A 141 -6.08 3.16 -13.87
N GLU A 142 -6.97 4.11 -14.16
CA GLU A 142 -6.77 5.53 -13.91
C GLU A 142 -6.71 5.91 -12.43
N ILE A 143 -7.42 5.19 -11.56
CA ILE A 143 -7.40 5.42 -10.11
C ILE A 143 -6.23 4.67 -9.48
N ARG A 144 -6.05 3.39 -9.83
CA ARG A 144 -4.99 2.54 -9.28
C ARG A 144 -3.60 3.09 -9.55
N ARG A 145 -3.33 3.57 -10.78
CA ARG A 145 -2.02 4.08 -11.18
C ARG A 145 -1.51 5.18 -10.25
N GLY A 146 -2.34 6.18 -9.94
CA GLY A 146 -1.99 7.29 -9.06
C GLY A 146 -2.00 6.96 -7.56
N MET A 147 -2.54 5.80 -7.16
CA MET A 147 -2.76 5.47 -5.76
C MET A 147 -1.46 5.35 -4.95
N LEU A 148 -0.38 4.82 -5.55
CA LEU A 148 0.90 4.71 -4.86
C LEU A 148 1.46 6.08 -4.45
N LYS A 149 1.48 7.05 -5.39
CA LYS A 149 1.90 8.43 -5.11
C LYS A 149 1.06 9.06 -4.04
N ARG A 150 -0.25 8.79 -4.07
CA ARG A 150 -1.17 9.30 -3.08
C ARG A 150 -0.88 8.74 -1.69
N LEU A 151 -0.75 7.42 -1.56
CA LEU A 151 -0.47 6.77 -0.29
C LEU A 151 0.84 7.28 0.32
N MET A 152 1.90 7.46 -0.48
CA MET A 152 3.19 7.98 0.03
C MET A 152 3.12 9.39 0.62
N ARG A 153 2.09 10.18 0.25
CA ARG A 153 1.85 11.51 0.85
C ARG A 153 1.01 11.44 2.12
N LEU A 154 0.21 10.38 2.27
CA LEU A 154 -0.76 10.23 3.36
C LEU A 154 -0.22 9.37 4.50
N LYS A 155 0.70 8.46 4.22
CA LYS A 155 1.24 7.50 5.18
C LYS A 155 2.73 7.75 5.42
N PRO A 156 3.24 7.50 6.63
CA PRO A 156 4.66 7.66 6.93
C PRO A 156 5.55 6.74 6.07
N TYR A 157 5.04 5.55 5.73
CA TYR A 157 5.66 4.60 4.84
C TYR A 157 4.61 3.68 4.22
N ILE A 158 4.99 3.01 3.14
CA ILE A 158 4.17 2.07 2.36
C ILE A 158 4.70 0.67 2.57
N ARG A 159 3.84 -0.20 3.08
CA ARG A 159 4.13 -1.62 3.24
C ARG A 159 3.73 -2.38 1.98
N VAL A 160 4.68 -3.08 1.37
CA VAL A 160 4.47 -3.80 0.12
C VAL A 160 4.75 -5.28 0.32
N MET A 161 3.85 -6.15 -0.13
CA MET A 161 4.06 -7.60 -0.13
C MET A 161 4.10 -8.13 -1.54
N GLU A 162 4.94 -9.16 -1.77
CA GLU A 162 5.00 -9.82 -3.06
C GLU A 162 3.68 -10.52 -3.43
N ALA A 163 3.32 -10.45 -4.70
CA ALA A 163 2.25 -11.24 -5.30
C ALA A 163 2.68 -11.67 -6.70
N HIS A 164 2.58 -12.96 -6.99
CA HIS A 164 2.98 -13.55 -8.27
C HIS A 164 1.82 -14.20 -9.03
N ASP A 165 0.63 -14.29 -8.43
CA ASP A 165 -0.63 -14.76 -9.05
C ASP A 165 -1.87 -14.16 -8.37
N GLY A 166 -3.06 -14.46 -8.90
CA GLY A 166 -4.33 -14.00 -8.32
C GLY A 166 -4.56 -14.48 -6.88
N ILE A 167 -4.06 -15.66 -6.48
CA ILE A 167 -4.25 -16.18 -5.11
C ILE A 167 -3.42 -15.37 -4.12
N THR A 168 -2.15 -15.17 -4.40
CA THR A 168 -1.26 -14.32 -3.60
C THR A 168 -1.71 -12.86 -3.62
N GLY A 169 -2.22 -12.37 -4.75
CA GLY A 169 -2.91 -11.08 -4.84
C GLY A 169 -4.08 -10.97 -3.86
N LEU A 170 -4.98 -11.96 -3.82
CA LEU A 170 -6.10 -11.99 -2.88
C LEU A 170 -5.66 -12.09 -1.42
N ILE A 171 -4.58 -12.84 -1.13
CA ILE A 171 -4.00 -12.90 0.21
C ILE A 171 -3.52 -11.51 0.63
N VAL A 172 -2.74 -10.82 -0.20
CA VAL A 172 -2.23 -9.47 0.10
C VAL A 172 -3.35 -8.43 0.15
N GLU A 173 -4.39 -8.58 -0.67
CA GLU A 173 -5.58 -7.72 -0.65
C GLU A 173 -6.31 -7.79 0.69
N ASN A 174 -6.42 -8.98 1.30
CA ASN A 174 -7.26 -9.20 2.47
C ASN A 174 -6.50 -9.36 3.79
N ALA A 175 -5.18 -9.56 3.76
CA ALA A 175 -4.38 -9.69 4.96
C ALA A 175 -4.39 -8.41 5.79
N ALA A 176 -4.96 -8.51 7.00
CA ALA A 176 -5.03 -7.44 7.96
C ALA A 176 -5.05 -7.99 9.40
N TYR A 177 -4.64 -7.18 10.37
CA TYR A 177 -4.86 -7.45 11.79
C TYR A 177 -5.22 -6.15 12.53
N GLU A 178 -5.90 -6.28 13.67
CA GLU A 178 -6.25 -5.16 14.52
C GLU A 178 -5.10 -4.88 15.51
N SER A 179 -4.57 -3.66 15.48
CA SER A 179 -3.60 -3.16 16.46
C SER A 179 -4.26 -2.15 17.41
N GLU A 180 -3.55 -1.75 18.48
CA GLU A 180 -3.99 -0.68 19.37
C GLU A 180 -4.23 0.66 18.64
N HIS A 181 -3.57 0.85 17.48
CA HIS A 181 -3.67 2.05 16.65
C HIS A 181 -4.60 1.88 15.45
N GLY A 182 -5.37 0.78 15.40
CA GLY A 182 -6.33 0.46 14.33
C GLY A 182 -5.88 -0.67 13.42
N ARG A 183 -6.63 -0.86 12.34
CA ARG A 183 -6.40 -1.91 11.34
C ARG A 183 -5.11 -1.69 10.58
N VAL A 184 -4.24 -2.70 10.58
CA VAL A 184 -2.98 -2.72 9.84
C VAL A 184 -3.10 -3.70 8.68
N GLU A 185 -2.79 -3.24 7.47
CA GLU A 185 -2.82 -4.04 6.23
C GLU A 185 -1.63 -3.69 5.32
N TYR A 186 -1.49 -4.41 4.21
CA TYR A 186 -0.57 -4.07 3.13
C TYR A 186 -1.11 -2.90 2.31
N ASP A 187 -0.23 -2.02 1.84
CA ASP A 187 -0.59 -0.82 1.08
C ASP A 187 -0.47 -1.01 -0.42
N ALA A 188 0.46 -1.87 -0.86
CA ALA A 188 0.72 -2.15 -2.27
C ALA A 188 1.19 -3.60 -2.49
N MET A 189 1.23 -4.00 -3.75
CA MET A 189 1.73 -5.31 -4.20
C MET A 189 3.05 -5.14 -4.97
N TRP A 190 3.93 -6.11 -4.81
CA TRP A 190 5.19 -6.24 -5.56
C TRP A 190 5.12 -7.43 -6.50
N GLU A 191 5.10 -7.18 -7.81
CA GLU A 191 5.26 -8.22 -8.82
C GLU A 191 6.75 -8.50 -8.98
N SER A 192 7.18 -9.60 -8.37
CA SER A 192 8.59 -9.99 -8.22
C SER A 192 9.01 -10.87 -9.39
N SER A 193 10.04 -10.47 -10.15
CA SER A 193 10.57 -11.29 -11.23
C SER A 193 11.03 -12.67 -10.73
N LEU A 194 11.61 -12.70 -9.52
CA LEU A 194 12.03 -13.92 -8.85
C LEU A 194 10.84 -14.84 -8.55
N CYS A 195 9.75 -14.31 -8.02
CA CYS A 195 8.59 -15.13 -7.68
C CYS A 195 7.86 -15.61 -8.95
N ASP A 196 7.71 -14.75 -9.97
CA ASP A 196 7.09 -15.14 -11.23
C ASP A 196 7.91 -16.25 -11.91
N SER A 197 9.23 -16.08 -12.06
CA SER A 197 10.07 -17.12 -12.66
C SER A 197 10.04 -18.41 -11.84
N THR A 198 10.14 -18.31 -10.51
CA THR A 198 10.18 -19.48 -9.61
C THR A 198 8.85 -20.24 -9.61
N SER A 199 7.70 -19.56 -9.64
CA SER A 199 6.39 -20.21 -9.76
C SER A 199 6.22 -21.01 -11.06
N ARG A 200 7.02 -20.70 -12.08
CA ARG A 200 7.08 -21.39 -13.37
C ARG A 200 8.18 -22.45 -13.43
N GLY A 201 8.91 -22.69 -12.34
CA GLY A 201 10.07 -23.57 -12.30
C GLY A 201 11.24 -23.09 -13.16
N LYS A 202 11.33 -21.77 -13.42
CA LYS A 202 12.35 -21.13 -14.26
C LYS A 202 13.29 -20.24 -13.43
N PRO A 203 14.57 -20.10 -13.83
CA PRO A 203 15.51 -19.23 -13.14
C PRO A 203 15.21 -17.73 -13.39
N ASP A 204 15.52 -16.89 -12.39
CA ASP A 204 15.40 -15.42 -12.45
C ASP A 204 16.60 -14.81 -13.18
N ILE A 205 16.53 -14.84 -14.51
CA ILE A 205 17.60 -14.39 -15.42
C ILE A 205 17.06 -13.55 -16.60
N GLU A 206 15.94 -12.84 -16.40
CA GLU A 206 15.20 -12.16 -17.48
C GLU A 206 14.71 -13.12 -18.59
N LEU A 207 14.41 -14.38 -18.23
CA LEU A 207 13.97 -15.39 -19.18
C LEU A 207 12.50 -15.23 -19.60
N ILE A 208 11.66 -14.69 -18.71
CA ILE A 208 10.22 -14.56 -18.95
C ILE A 208 9.95 -13.33 -19.80
N ASP A 209 9.28 -13.51 -20.93
CA ASP A 209 8.92 -12.42 -21.83
C ASP A 209 7.86 -11.49 -21.20
N TRP A 210 7.87 -10.22 -21.61
CA TRP A 210 6.91 -9.23 -21.13
C TRP A 210 5.45 -9.61 -21.39
N SER A 211 5.14 -10.34 -22.47
CA SER A 211 3.78 -10.80 -22.75
C SER A 211 3.25 -11.70 -21.63
N ASP A 212 4.08 -12.63 -21.16
CA ASP A 212 3.75 -13.55 -20.07
C ASP A 212 3.65 -12.81 -18.73
N ARG A 213 4.56 -11.85 -18.49
CA ARG A 213 4.54 -11.03 -17.27
C ARG A 213 3.30 -10.13 -17.21
N ILE A 214 2.92 -9.51 -18.32
CA ILE A 214 1.71 -8.68 -18.43
C ILE A 214 0.45 -9.52 -18.17
N ALA A 215 0.39 -10.76 -18.69
CA ALA A 215 -0.73 -11.66 -18.40
C ALA A 215 -0.89 -11.90 -16.89
N ARG A 216 0.21 -12.14 -16.16
CA ARG A 216 0.20 -12.32 -14.70
C ARG A 216 -0.18 -11.07 -13.94
N ILE A 217 0.34 -9.93 -14.36
CA ILE A 217 -0.06 -8.63 -13.80
C ILE A 217 -1.58 -8.47 -13.93
N ASN A 218 -2.16 -8.80 -15.09
CA ASN A 218 -3.61 -8.73 -15.28
C ASN A 218 -4.36 -9.70 -14.35
N GLU A 219 -3.91 -10.95 -14.20
CA GLU A 219 -4.50 -11.92 -13.27
C GLU A 219 -4.56 -11.39 -11.83
N ILE A 220 -3.48 -10.75 -11.35
CA ILE A 220 -3.45 -10.09 -10.03
C ILE A 220 -4.42 -8.91 -10.01
N MET A 221 -4.37 -8.06 -11.03
CA MET A 221 -5.17 -6.84 -11.11
C MET A 221 -6.68 -7.07 -11.19
N GLU A 222 -7.12 -8.20 -11.75
CA GLU A 222 -8.54 -8.56 -11.88
C GLU A 222 -9.23 -8.80 -10.53
N VAL A 223 -8.47 -9.25 -9.54
CA VAL A 223 -8.99 -9.71 -8.24
C VAL A 223 -8.56 -8.81 -7.08
N THR A 224 -7.86 -7.71 -7.33
CA THR A 224 -7.28 -6.82 -6.31
C THR A 224 -7.63 -5.36 -6.56
N THR A 225 -7.37 -4.47 -5.59
CA THR A 225 -7.55 -3.02 -5.77
C THR A 225 -6.32 -2.19 -5.41
N LYS A 226 -5.37 -2.79 -4.69
CA LYS A 226 -4.13 -2.12 -4.27
C LYS A 226 -3.25 -1.72 -5.46
N PRO A 227 -2.45 -0.65 -5.33
CA PRO A 227 -1.42 -0.32 -6.30
C PRO A 227 -0.41 -1.46 -6.46
N ILE A 228 0.15 -1.60 -7.66
CA ILE A 228 1.15 -2.62 -7.97
C ILE A 228 2.44 -1.96 -8.46
N ILE A 229 3.54 -2.48 -7.95
CA ILE A 229 4.92 -2.13 -8.28
C ILE A 229 5.53 -3.35 -8.98
N VAL A 230 6.08 -3.16 -10.17
CA VAL A 230 6.61 -4.24 -11.02
C VAL A 230 8.14 -4.23 -11.01
N ASP A 231 8.77 -5.39 -10.83
CA ASP A 231 10.22 -5.57 -11.04
C ASP A 231 10.54 -5.50 -12.54
N GLY A 232 10.98 -4.37 -13.05
CA GLY A 232 11.33 -4.20 -14.46
C GLY A 232 12.65 -4.83 -14.89
N ASP A 233 13.32 -5.60 -14.02
CA ASP A 233 14.66 -6.12 -14.27
C ASP A 233 15.62 -4.99 -14.71
N THR A 234 16.48 -5.17 -15.72
CA THR A 234 17.29 -4.07 -16.29
C THR A 234 16.51 -3.13 -17.23
N GLY A 235 15.22 -3.42 -17.47
CA GLY A 235 14.39 -2.80 -18.50
C GLY A 235 14.73 -3.23 -19.93
N GLY A 236 15.73 -4.08 -20.14
CA GLY A 236 16.17 -4.52 -21.46
C GLY A 236 16.68 -3.38 -22.34
N GLN A 237 16.45 -3.47 -23.66
CA GLN A 237 16.82 -2.42 -24.63
C GLN A 237 15.93 -1.19 -24.46
N THR A 238 16.52 0.01 -24.53
CA THR A 238 15.80 1.28 -24.37
C THR A 238 14.63 1.41 -25.36
N GLU A 239 14.83 0.98 -26.60
CA GLU A 239 13.85 1.02 -27.69
C GLU A 239 12.64 0.11 -27.41
N HIS A 240 12.81 -0.95 -26.62
CA HIS A 240 11.72 -1.82 -26.20
C HIS A 240 11.06 -1.31 -24.93
N PHE A 241 11.88 -0.84 -23.97
CA PHE A 241 11.42 -0.37 -22.67
C PHE A 241 10.39 0.76 -22.78
N ILE A 242 10.55 1.67 -23.76
CA ILE A 242 9.57 2.74 -24.01
C ILE A 242 8.16 2.21 -24.35
N TYR A 243 8.02 1.06 -24.99
CA TYR A 243 6.71 0.46 -25.27
C TYR A 243 6.17 -0.34 -24.08
N VAL A 244 7.08 -0.96 -23.32
CA VAL A 244 6.74 -1.64 -22.06
C VAL A 244 6.14 -0.65 -21.07
N VAL A 245 6.81 0.49 -20.81
CA VAL A 245 6.31 1.48 -19.83
C VAL A 245 4.97 2.09 -20.25
N GLN A 246 4.74 2.32 -21.55
CA GLN A 246 3.42 2.75 -22.06
C GLN A 246 2.33 1.71 -21.80
N THR A 247 2.68 0.42 -21.95
CA THR A 247 1.73 -0.67 -21.69
C THR A 247 1.42 -0.78 -20.19
N LEU A 248 2.44 -0.76 -19.33
CA LEU A 248 2.28 -0.78 -17.87
C LEU A 248 1.46 0.43 -17.38
N GLU A 249 1.75 1.63 -17.89
CA GLU A 249 0.97 2.84 -17.59
C GLU A 249 -0.52 2.69 -17.99
N ARG A 250 -0.77 2.15 -19.19
CA ARG A 250 -2.13 1.98 -19.74
C ARG A 250 -2.97 0.98 -18.93
N ILE A 251 -2.38 -0.13 -18.49
CA ILE A 251 -3.11 -1.16 -17.73
C ILE A 251 -3.29 -0.80 -16.24
N GLY A 252 -2.65 0.29 -15.77
CA GLY A 252 -2.86 0.80 -14.42
C GLY A 252 -1.83 0.34 -13.39
N VAL A 253 -0.65 -0.13 -13.82
CA VAL A 253 0.50 -0.34 -12.93
C VAL A 253 0.88 1.01 -12.33
N SER A 254 1.24 1.05 -11.05
CA SER A 254 1.57 2.31 -10.37
C SER A 254 3.05 2.68 -10.54
N ALA A 255 3.93 1.69 -10.54
CA ALA A 255 5.36 1.88 -10.69
C ALA A 255 6.05 0.69 -11.37
N VAL A 256 7.15 0.97 -12.07
CA VAL A 256 8.14 -0.03 -12.47
C VAL A 256 9.49 0.32 -11.83
N ILE A 257 10.18 -0.68 -11.30
CA ILE A 257 11.53 -0.54 -10.76
C ILE A 257 12.52 -1.20 -11.72
N ILE A 258 13.47 -0.46 -12.29
CA ILE A 258 14.53 -1.03 -13.14
C ILE A 258 15.90 -0.91 -12.47
N GLU A 259 16.78 -1.90 -12.65
CA GLU A 259 18.12 -1.96 -12.04
C GLU A 259 19.25 -1.62 -13.01
N ASP A 260 20.29 -0.99 -12.49
CA ASP A 260 21.43 -0.49 -13.27
C ASP A 260 22.52 -1.55 -13.58
N LYS A 261 22.12 -2.82 -13.72
CA LYS A 261 23.02 -3.92 -14.11
C LYS A 261 23.18 -4.03 -15.62
N THR A 262 24.32 -4.61 -16.01
CA THR A 262 24.59 -5.04 -17.38
C THR A 262 25.00 -6.51 -17.43
N GLY A 263 24.72 -7.16 -18.56
CA GLY A 263 24.97 -8.59 -18.78
C GLY A 263 23.73 -9.43 -18.45
N THR A 264 23.88 -10.76 -18.51
CA THR A 264 22.78 -11.67 -18.16
C THR A 264 22.42 -11.48 -16.68
N LYS A 265 21.19 -11.04 -16.40
CA LYS A 265 20.70 -10.88 -15.02
C LYS A 265 20.94 -12.18 -14.25
N ARG A 266 21.47 -12.05 -13.04
CA ARG A 266 21.41 -13.09 -12.02
C ARG A 266 20.97 -12.44 -10.71
N ASN A 267 20.07 -13.11 -10.01
CA ASN A 267 19.48 -12.61 -8.77
C ASN A 267 20.55 -12.23 -7.73
N SER A 268 20.38 -11.07 -7.09
CA SER A 268 21.33 -10.45 -6.13
C SER A 268 21.62 -11.29 -4.88
N LEU A 269 20.80 -12.31 -4.62
CA LEU A 269 20.94 -13.23 -3.49
C LEU A 269 21.83 -14.44 -3.79
N PHE A 270 22.09 -14.75 -5.07
CA PHE A 270 23.04 -15.80 -5.44
C PHE A 270 24.46 -15.21 -5.41
N GLY A 271 25.40 -15.94 -4.78
CA GLY A 271 26.77 -15.47 -4.51
C GLY A 271 27.55 -14.96 -5.74
N THR A 272 28.68 -14.30 -5.46
CA THR A 272 29.53 -13.59 -6.44
C THR A 272 30.33 -14.50 -7.40
N ASP A 273 29.84 -15.69 -7.71
CA ASP A 273 30.58 -16.68 -8.52
C ASP A 273 30.65 -16.30 -10.01
N VAL A 274 29.91 -15.28 -10.45
CA VAL A 274 29.98 -14.70 -11.79
C VAL A 274 30.15 -13.18 -11.68
N LYS A 275 31.07 -12.61 -12.47
CA LYS A 275 31.37 -11.17 -12.48
C LYS A 275 30.16 -10.38 -12.99
N GLN A 276 29.41 -9.77 -12.07
CA GLN A 276 28.35 -8.82 -12.40
C GLN A 276 28.95 -7.44 -12.67
N THR A 277 28.33 -6.70 -13.58
CA THR A 277 28.74 -5.34 -13.97
C THR A 277 27.54 -4.41 -13.89
N GLN A 278 27.82 -3.12 -13.74
CA GLN A 278 26.81 -2.07 -13.79
C GLN A 278 26.94 -1.29 -15.08
N ASP A 279 25.82 -0.74 -15.49
CA ASP A 279 25.74 0.21 -16.58
C ASP A 279 26.48 1.50 -16.22
N GLU A 280 26.89 2.22 -17.25
CA GLU A 280 27.40 3.57 -17.11
C GLU A 280 26.26 4.47 -16.61
N PRO A 281 26.47 5.29 -15.56
CA PRO A 281 25.38 6.02 -14.93
C PRO A 281 24.55 6.87 -15.92
N GLU A 282 25.22 7.57 -16.84
CA GLU A 282 24.53 8.42 -17.82
C GLU A 282 23.75 7.61 -18.86
N HIS A 283 24.24 6.43 -19.26
CA HIS A 283 23.51 5.55 -20.18
C HIS A 283 22.23 5.00 -19.54
N PHE A 284 22.28 4.62 -18.27
CA PHE A 284 21.09 4.22 -17.52
C PHE A 284 20.12 5.39 -17.30
N ALA A 285 20.65 6.59 -17.01
CA ALA A 285 19.84 7.80 -16.91
C ALA A 285 19.18 8.18 -18.26
N ASP A 286 19.86 7.97 -19.38
CA ASP A 286 19.29 8.15 -20.73
C ASP A 286 18.11 7.22 -20.99
N LYS A 287 18.19 5.95 -20.56
CA LYS A 287 17.07 5.00 -20.64
C LYS A 287 15.86 5.50 -19.86
N ILE A 288 16.06 5.93 -18.61
CA ILE A 288 15.01 6.52 -17.77
C ILE A 288 14.42 7.75 -18.47
N ARG A 289 15.26 8.65 -18.97
CA ARG A 289 14.84 9.88 -19.66
C ARG A 289 14.02 9.58 -20.92
N ALA A 290 14.40 8.57 -21.69
CA ALA A 290 13.65 8.12 -22.86
C ALA A 290 12.27 7.56 -22.47
N ALA A 291 12.21 6.74 -21.43
CA ALA A 291 10.94 6.19 -20.90
C ALA A 291 10.02 7.28 -20.34
N LYS A 292 10.56 8.26 -19.59
CA LYS A 292 9.78 9.39 -19.07
C LYS A 292 9.16 10.25 -20.17
N LYS A 293 9.83 10.41 -21.31
CA LYS A 293 9.32 11.20 -22.46
C LYS A 293 8.06 10.61 -23.11
N VAL A 294 7.83 9.30 -23.00
CA VAL A 294 6.73 8.62 -23.68
C VAL A 294 5.48 8.43 -22.81
N LEU A 295 5.59 8.68 -21.50
CA LEU A 295 4.46 8.63 -20.56
C LEU A 295 3.40 9.66 -20.90
N ARG A 296 2.13 9.35 -20.60
CA ARG A 296 0.97 10.20 -20.87
C ARG A 296 0.39 10.84 -19.62
N THR A 297 0.76 10.34 -18.44
CA THR A 297 0.26 10.81 -17.15
C THR A 297 1.42 11.15 -16.22
N GLY A 298 1.14 12.01 -15.24
CA GLY A 298 2.05 12.27 -14.13
C GLY A 298 1.97 11.22 -13.01
N ASP A 299 1.19 10.15 -13.19
CA ASP A 299 0.86 9.20 -12.12
C ASP A 299 1.83 8.01 -12.08
N PHE A 300 2.19 7.45 -13.25
CA PHE A 300 3.11 6.32 -13.35
C PHE A 300 4.52 6.70 -12.88
N MET A 301 5.15 5.82 -12.10
CA MET A 301 6.51 5.99 -11.60
C MET A 301 7.52 5.09 -12.28
N ILE A 302 8.69 5.63 -12.56
CA ILE A 302 9.90 4.87 -12.90
C ILE A 302 10.89 5.06 -11.75
N ILE A 303 11.19 3.97 -11.03
CA ILE A 303 12.08 3.96 -9.88
C ILE A 303 13.39 3.28 -10.30
N ALA A 304 14.52 3.92 -10.00
CA ALA A 304 15.84 3.39 -10.33
C ALA A 304 16.39 2.58 -9.15
N ARG A 305 16.67 1.29 -9.38
CA ARG A 305 17.34 0.40 -8.43
C ARG A 305 18.84 0.46 -8.63
N ILE A 306 19.55 0.76 -7.55
CA ILE A 306 21.01 0.91 -7.52
C ILE A 306 21.63 -0.35 -6.93
N GLU A 307 22.49 -1.00 -7.71
CA GLU A 307 23.16 -2.26 -7.31
C GLU A 307 24.59 -2.05 -6.77
N SER A 308 25.01 -0.81 -6.51
CA SER A 308 26.36 -0.45 -6.08
C SER A 308 26.78 -1.12 -4.78
N LEU A 309 25.88 -1.21 -3.80
CA LEU A 309 26.17 -1.87 -2.51
C LEU A 309 26.24 -3.40 -2.68
N ILE A 310 25.35 -3.99 -3.48
CA ILE A 310 25.39 -5.43 -3.84
C ILE A 310 26.75 -5.81 -4.47
N LEU A 311 27.32 -4.91 -5.26
CA LEU A 311 28.61 -5.05 -5.93
C LEU A 311 29.81 -4.53 -5.14
N LYS A 312 29.61 -4.09 -3.89
CA LYS A 312 30.65 -3.58 -2.99
C LYS A 312 31.43 -2.38 -3.53
N LYS A 313 30.78 -1.51 -4.32
CA LYS A 313 31.35 -0.22 -4.76
C LYS A 313 31.26 0.88 -3.71
N GLY A 314 30.44 0.68 -2.67
CA GLY A 314 30.29 1.59 -1.53
C GLY A 314 29.20 2.66 -1.72
N VAL A 315 28.93 3.38 -0.63
CA VAL A 315 27.86 4.39 -0.53
C VAL A 315 28.15 5.60 -1.44
N ASP A 316 29.41 5.98 -1.63
CA ASP A 316 29.79 7.10 -2.51
C ASP A 316 29.33 6.89 -3.95
N ASP A 317 29.60 5.70 -4.52
CA ASP A 317 29.15 5.34 -5.87
C ASP A 317 27.62 5.29 -5.96
N ALA A 318 26.96 4.76 -4.92
CA ALA A 318 25.51 4.70 -4.86
C ALA A 318 24.86 6.09 -4.87
N VAL A 319 25.39 7.05 -4.09
CA VAL A 319 24.89 8.43 -4.04
C VAL A 319 25.11 9.14 -5.38
N GLU A 320 26.26 8.96 -6.02
CA GLU A 320 26.52 9.60 -7.32
C GLU A 320 25.59 9.06 -8.42
N ARG A 321 25.36 7.74 -8.44
CA ARG A 321 24.36 7.12 -9.33
C ARG A 321 22.96 7.64 -9.05
N ALA A 322 22.57 7.75 -7.79
CA ALA A 322 21.27 8.30 -7.40
C ALA A 322 21.08 9.73 -7.95
N ARG A 323 22.10 10.61 -7.83
CA ARG A 323 22.08 11.96 -8.41
C ARG A 323 21.86 11.91 -9.92
N CYS A 324 22.60 11.06 -10.63
CA CYS A 324 22.47 10.90 -12.08
C CYS A 324 21.06 10.43 -12.46
N TYR A 325 20.51 9.44 -11.75
CA TYR A 325 19.20 8.85 -12.08
C TYR A 325 18.04 9.79 -11.79
N VAL A 326 18.09 10.54 -10.67
CA VAL A 326 17.11 11.58 -10.37
C VAL A 326 17.15 12.70 -11.43
N ARG A 327 18.34 13.14 -11.86
CA ARG A 327 18.49 14.09 -12.99
C ARG A 327 18.03 13.52 -14.33
N GLY A 328 18.11 12.20 -14.51
CA GLY A 328 17.53 11.46 -15.64
C GLY A 328 16.00 11.42 -15.63
N GLY A 329 15.37 11.75 -14.50
CA GLY A 329 13.91 11.80 -14.34
C GLY A 329 13.31 10.63 -13.56
N ALA A 330 14.13 9.85 -12.82
CA ALA A 330 13.62 8.82 -11.92
C ALA A 330 12.70 9.45 -10.87
N ASP A 331 11.52 8.84 -10.66
CA ASP A 331 10.55 9.28 -9.67
C ASP A 331 10.89 8.78 -8.25
N GLY A 332 11.90 7.95 -8.09
CA GLY A 332 12.32 7.36 -6.83
C GLY A 332 13.60 6.54 -6.98
N ILE A 333 14.25 6.25 -5.86
CA ILE A 333 15.45 5.40 -5.82
C ILE A 333 15.18 4.18 -4.95
N MET A 334 15.49 2.99 -5.47
CA MET A 334 15.60 1.78 -4.68
C MET A 334 17.07 1.53 -4.36
N ILE A 335 17.41 1.50 -3.08
CA ILE A 335 18.74 1.11 -2.61
C ILE A 335 18.68 -0.31 -2.06
N HIS A 336 19.60 -1.17 -2.48
CA HIS A 336 19.60 -2.57 -2.09
C HIS A 336 20.93 -3.00 -1.49
N SER A 337 20.85 -3.67 -0.34
CA SER A 337 21.97 -4.28 0.36
C SER A 337 21.69 -5.76 0.56
N LYS A 338 22.78 -6.54 0.65
CA LYS A 338 22.75 -7.96 1.06
C LYS A 338 23.40 -8.19 2.43
N GLU A 339 23.82 -7.12 3.10
CA GLU A 339 24.38 -7.20 4.45
C GLU A 339 23.28 -7.54 5.47
N LYS A 340 23.71 -8.02 6.63
CA LYS A 340 22.83 -8.42 7.74
C LYS A 340 22.29 -7.22 8.52
N THR A 341 22.95 -6.08 8.42
CA THR A 341 22.58 -4.83 9.08
C THR A 341 22.28 -3.74 8.05
N PRO A 342 21.40 -2.77 8.38
CA PRO A 342 21.01 -1.70 7.47
C PRO A 342 22.01 -0.53 7.42
N ASP A 343 23.20 -0.63 8.01
CA ASP A 343 24.10 0.51 8.26
C ASP A 343 24.44 1.29 6.98
N GLU A 344 24.82 0.61 5.90
CA GLU A 344 25.12 1.25 4.60
C GLU A 344 23.87 1.81 3.91
N VAL A 345 22.69 1.23 4.18
CA VAL A 345 21.41 1.74 3.69
C VAL A 345 21.04 3.04 4.42
N TYR A 346 21.25 3.10 5.74
CA TYR A 346 21.01 4.30 6.53
C TYR A 346 21.96 5.43 6.16
N GLU A 347 23.25 5.13 5.97
CA GLU A 347 24.21 6.12 5.49
C GLU A 347 23.80 6.70 4.12
N PHE A 348 23.38 5.82 3.19
CA PHE A 348 22.84 6.26 1.91
C PHE A 348 21.62 7.18 2.08
N CYS A 349 20.65 6.79 2.92
CA CYS A 349 19.43 7.57 3.14
C CYS A 349 19.73 8.96 3.70
N GLU A 350 20.59 9.08 4.71
CA GLU A 350 20.97 10.36 5.30
C GLU A 350 21.60 11.30 4.26
N ARG A 351 22.52 10.78 3.45
CA ARG A 351 23.21 11.56 2.42
C ARG A 351 22.28 11.95 1.28
N PHE A 352 21.46 11.01 0.79
CA PHE A 352 20.53 11.26 -0.30
C PHE A 352 19.46 12.29 0.09
N ARG A 353 18.92 12.22 1.31
CA ARG A 353 17.90 13.16 1.81
C ARG A 353 18.39 14.60 1.91
N LYS A 354 19.69 14.84 2.13
CA LYS A 354 20.27 16.19 2.15
C LYS A 354 20.14 16.89 0.78
N GLU A 355 20.10 16.14 -0.30
CA GLU A 355 20.02 16.68 -1.67
C GLU A 355 18.63 16.54 -2.29
N PHE A 356 17.93 15.45 -1.98
CA PHE A 356 16.62 15.11 -2.57
C PHE A 356 15.60 14.79 -1.47
N PRO A 357 15.12 15.80 -0.72
CA PRO A 357 14.23 15.59 0.43
C PRO A 357 12.91 14.93 0.03
N ASP A 358 12.40 15.20 -1.17
CA ASP A 358 11.08 14.75 -1.61
C ASP A 358 11.10 13.50 -2.50
N VAL A 359 12.28 13.00 -2.91
CA VAL A 359 12.37 11.83 -3.81
C VAL A 359 12.20 10.54 -3.00
N PRO A 360 11.20 9.69 -3.28
CA PRO A 360 10.97 8.45 -2.56
C PRO A 360 12.17 7.51 -2.52
N ILE A 361 12.43 6.93 -1.35
CA ILE A 361 13.40 5.84 -1.17
C ILE A 361 12.64 4.53 -0.96
N VAL A 362 13.05 3.50 -1.71
CA VAL A 362 12.52 2.14 -1.64
C VAL A 362 13.60 1.20 -1.11
N VAL A 363 13.24 0.26 -0.24
CA VAL A 363 14.14 -0.79 0.26
C VAL A 363 13.49 -2.16 0.23
N VAL A 364 14.32 -3.20 0.19
CA VAL A 364 13.94 -4.62 0.26
C VAL A 364 14.72 -5.28 1.40
N PRO A 365 14.18 -5.31 2.65
CA PRO A 365 14.91 -5.74 3.84
C PRO A 365 14.98 -7.26 4.00
N THR A 366 15.24 -8.03 2.92
CA THR A 366 15.25 -9.50 2.97
C THR A 366 16.39 -10.05 3.85
N THR A 367 17.56 -9.39 3.86
CA THR A 367 18.76 -9.85 4.62
C THR A 367 18.89 -9.23 6.01
N TYR A 368 18.31 -8.05 6.21
CA TYR A 368 18.20 -7.31 7.48
C TYR A 368 16.73 -7.29 7.97
N ASN A 369 16.08 -8.45 7.89
CA ASN A 369 14.65 -8.65 8.16
C ASN A 369 14.27 -8.61 9.65
N ASN A 370 15.24 -8.43 10.54
CA ASN A 370 15.04 -8.22 11.96
C ASN A 370 14.67 -6.76 12.31
N ILE A 371 14.80 -5.84 11.34
CA ILE A 371 14.54 -4.42 11.54
C ILE A 371 13.06 -4.11 11.28
N PRO A 372 12.33 -3.53 12.25
CA PRO A 372 10.95 -3.11 12.06
C PRO A 372 10.80 -2.02 11.00
N GLU A 373 9.69 -2.04 10.27
CA GLU A 373 9.42 -1.06 9.21
C GLU A 373 9.36 0.38 9.69
N ARG A 374 8.87 0.59 10.93
CA ARG A 374 8.82 1.90 11.55
C ARG A 374 10.22 2.50 11.73
N GLU A 375 11.18 1.68 12.14
CA GLU A 375 12.58 2.11 12.28
C GLU A 375 13.17 2.47 10.91
N LEU A 376 12.92 1.65 9.87
CA LEU A 376 13.29 2.00 8.50
C LEU A 376 12.69 3.36 8.07
N ALA A 377 11.42 3.59 8.37
CA ALA A 377 10.74 4.84 8.04
C ALA A 377 11.32 6.07 8.75
N GLU A 378 11.78 5.92 10.00
CA GLU A 378 12.45 6.99 10.76
C GLU A 378 13.77 7.45 10.10
N HIS A 379 14.41 6.58 9.31
CA HIS A 379 15.56 6.92 8.47
C HIS A 379 15.18 7.49 7.09
N GLY A 380 13.93 7.88 6.90
CA GLY A 380 13.44 8.54 5.69
C GLY A 380 13.13 7.57 4.54
N ILE A 381 12.91 6.28 4.80
CA ILE A 381 12.48 5.30 3.79
C ILE A 381 10.96 5.40 3.59
N ASN A 382 10.50 5.43 2.34
CA ASN A 382 9.07 5.59 2.02
C ASN A 382 8.38 4.28 1.67
N VAL A 383 9.07 3.34 1.01
CA VAL A 383 8.47 2.10 0.50
C VAL A 383 9.31 0.92 0.95
N ILE A 384 8.68 -0.06 1.59
CA ILE A 384 9.34 -1.24 2.15
C ILE A 384 8.72 -2.48 1.53
N ILE A 385 9.53 -3.22 0.77
CA ILE A 385 9.08 -4.35 -0.04
C ILE A 385 9.51 -5.69 0.57
N HIS A 386 8.53 -6.50 0.93
CA HIS A 386 8.70 -7.90 1.34
C HIS A 386 8.69 -8.82 0.11
N ALA A 387 9.84 -8.95 -0.55
CA ALA A 387 9.94 -9.32 -1.97
C ALA A 387 9.67 -10.78 -2.37
N ASN A 388 9.73 -11.75 -1.46
CA ASN A 388 9.63 -13.18 -1.81
C ASN A 388 9.09 -14.11 -0.70
N HIS A 389 8.40 -13.54 0.29
CA HIS A 389 8.06 -14.28 1.51
C HIS A 389 6.90 -15.25 1.31
N LEU A 390 5.89 -14.93 0.48
CA LEU A 390 4.75 -15.82 0.27
C LEU A 390 5.20 -17.10 -0.44
N ILE A 391 5.95 -16.99 -1.54
CA ILE A 391 6.46 -18.16 -2.25
C ILE A 391 7.37 -19.03 -1.36
N ARG A 392 8.27 -18.40 -0.59
CA ARG A 392 9.17 -19.10 0.35
C ARG A 392 8.43 -19.77 1.50
N SER A 393 7.29 -19.24 1.92
CA SER A 393 6.45 -19.86 2.95
C SER A 393 5.63 -21.04 2.41
N ALA A 394 5.24 -20.97 1.13
CA ALA A 394 4.46 -22.01 0.48
C ALA A 394 5.30 -23.28 0.22
N PHE A 395 6.55 -23.14 -0.21
CA PHE A 395 7.41 -24.28 -0.57
C PHE A 395 7.53 -25.35 0.52
N PRO A 396 7.94 -25.03 1.77
CA PRO A 396 8.07 -26.04 2.83
C PRO A 396 6.75 -26.72 3.16
N ALA A 397 5.63 -25.99 3.09
CA ALA A 397 4.30 -26.55 3.36
C ALA A 397 3.88 -27.55 2.27
N MET A 398 4.05 -27.19 1.00
CA MET A 398 3.75 -28.07 -0.14
C MET A 398 4.65 -29.31 -0.14
N GLU A 399 5.95 -29.13 0.09
CA GLU A 399 6.91 -30.24 0.16
C GLU A 399 6.55 -31.21 1.31
N LYS A 400 6.29 -30.68 2.51
CA LYS A 400 5.90 -31.49 3.66
C LYS A 400 4.63 -32.30 3.37
N THR A 401 3.60 -31.68 2.81
CA THR A 401 2.36 -32.36 2.44
C THR A 401 2.60 -33.49 1.45
N ALA A 402 3.38 -33.25 0.39
CA ALA A 402 3.70 -34.27 -0.61
C ALA A 402 4.47 -35.46 0.00
N VAL A 403 5.47 -35.17 0.84
CA VAL A 403 6.29 -36.20 1.50
C VAL A 403 5.46 -37.05 2.47
N GLU A 404 4.57 -36.45 3.26
CA GLU A 404 3.75 -37.19 4.22
C GLU A 404 2.70 -38.09 3.53
N ILE A 405 2.08 -37.63 2.45
CA ILE A 405 1.19 -38.48 1.65
C ILE A 405 1.96 -39.66 1.07
N LEU A 406 3.17 -39.43 0.55
CA LEU A 406 4.00 -40.49 -0.03
C LEU A 406 4.40 -41.55 1.00
N LYS A 407 4.75 -41.14 2.23
CA LYS A 407 5.13 -42.05 3.33
C LYS A 407 3.96 -42.94 3.78
N ASN A 408 2.76 -42.37 3.84
CA ASN A 408 1.60 -43.04 4.44
C ASN A 408 0.71 -43.74 3.40
N GLY A 409 0.85 -43.43 2.12
CA GLY A 409 0.01 -43.99 1.04
C GLY A 409 -1.43 -43.49 1.06
N CYS A 410 -1.76 -42.49 1.88
CA CYS A 410 -3.09 -41.87 1.97
C CYS A 410 -2.99 -40.40 2.40
N SER A 411 -4.02 -39.60 2.10
CA SER A 411 -4.03 -38.15 2.35
C SER A 411 -4.64 -37.71 3.68
N GLN A 412 -5.31 -38.60 4.42
CA GLN A 412 -5.95 -38.24 5.68
C GLN A 412 -4.95 -37.67 6.71
N CYS A 413 -3.69 -38.12 6.68
CA CYS A 413 -2.63 -37.69 7.58
C CYS A 413 -2.26 -36.20 7.47
N VAL A 414 -2.70 -35.51 6.41
CA VAL A 414 -2.38 -34.10 6.15
C VAL A 414 -3.62 -33.20 6.12
N ASP A 415 -4.81 -33.71 6.46
CA ASP A 415 -6.05 -32.92 6.44
C ASP A 415 -5.94 -31.66 7.32
N ASP A 416 -5.30 -31.76 8.50
CA ASP A 416 -5.07 -30.63 9.41
C ASP A 416 -4.11 -29.56 8.86
N ALA A 417 -3.27 -29.92 7.89
CA ALA A 417 -2.35 -29.00 7.23
C ALA A 417 -2.98 -28.34 5.99
N CYS A 418 -4.15 -28.81 5.55
CA CYS A 418 -4.81 -28.35 4.33
C CYS A 418 -5.98 -27.43 4.65
N MET A 419 -6.18 -26.41 3.82
CA MET A 419 -7.42 -25.64 3.87
C MET A 419 -8.60 -26.54 3.47
N PRO A 420 -9.74 -26.52 4.19
CA PRO A 420 -10.91 -27.28 3.79
C PRO A 420 -11.36 -26.93 2.36
N ILE A 421 -11.72 -27.92 1.55
CA ILE A 421 -12.11 -27.75 0.13
C ILE A 421 -13.17 -26.67 -0.05
N LYS A 422 -14.19 -26.63 0.83
CA LYS A 422 -15.24 -25.61 0.78
C LYS A 422 -14.68 -24.19 0.89
N LYS A 423 -13.67 -23.98 1.74
CA LYS A 423 -13.01 -22.68 1.88
C LYS A 423 -12.15 -22.37 0.67
N VAL A 424 -11.46 -23.34 0.07
CA VAL A 424 -10.69 -23.13 -1.17
C VAL A 424 -11.61 -22.64 -2.30
N ILE A 425 -12.77 -23.29 -2.47
CA ILE A 425 -13.74 -22.93 -3.50
C ILE A 425 -14.34 -21.54 -3.23
N SER A 426 -14.68 -21.23 -1.98
CA SER A 426 -15.29 -19.94 -1.61
C SER A 426 -14.27 -18.81 -1.42
N PHE A 427 -12.97 -19.10 -1.44
CA PHE A 427 -11.92 -18.08 -1.27
C PHE A 427 -11.85 -17.16 -2.49
N ILE A 428 -12.24 -17.67 -3.67
CA ILE A 428 -12.33 -16.90 -4.90
C ILE A 428 -13.69 -16.19 -4.89
N PRO A 429 -13.75 -14.85 -4.81
CA PRO A 429 -15.01 -14.13 -4.85
C PRO A 429 -15.66 -14.34 -6.22
N VAL A 430 -16.85 -14.97 -6.26
CA VAL A 430 -17.67 -15.05 -7.47
C VAL A 430 -18.31 -13.68 -7.68
N LYS A 431 -17.87 -12.94 -8.71
CA LYS A 431 -18.44 -11.64 -9.04
C LYS A 431 -19.85 -11.84 -9.64
N GLY A 432 -20.86 -11.24 -9.02
CA GLY A 432 -22.21 -11.14 -9.59
C GLY A 432 -23.22 -12.21 -9.14
N GLU A 433 -22.94 -12.96 -8.06
CA GLU A 433 -23.91 -13.80 -7.36
C GLU A 433 -24.39 -13.18 -6.04
#